data_AF-A0A2I4C5J6-F1
#
_entry.id   AF-A0A2I4C5J6-F1
#
_cell.length_a   1.000
_cell.length_b   1.000
_cell.length_c   1.000
_cell.angle_alpha   90.00
_cell.angle_beta   90.00
_cell.angle_gamma   90.00
#
_symmetry.space_group_name_H-M   'P 1'
#
loop_
_entity.id
_entity.type
_entity.pdbx_description
1 polymer ?
#
loop_
_entity_poly.entity_id
_entity_poly.type
_entity_poly.pdbx_seq_one_letter_code
_entity_poly.pdbx_strand_id
1 'polypeptide(L)'
;MKRELTQMAADLRRDSETTYCMAHMPELYLDIHNACVMYKLWTYISLVEGLRQRRCAYTKEVRKLEHGLRQLFIILGEKCHGDLVFKVFDCAALER
;
A
#
# COMPACT_ATOMS: atom_id res chain seq x y z
N MET A 1 -11.15 0.23 6.85
CA MET A 1 -9.97 0.80 6.15
C MET A 1 -8.85 -0.21 5.84
N LYS A 2 -7.96 -0.63 6.76
CA LYS A 2 -6.82 -1.55 6.44
C LYS A 2 -7.25 -2.78 5.63
N ARG A 3 -8.25 -3.51 6.15
CA ARG A 3 -8.78 -4.73 5.54
C ARG A 3 -9.40 -4.48 4.16
N GLU A 4 -10.09 -3.36 4.00
CA GLU A 4 -10.67 -2.95 2.71
C GLU A 4 -9.57 -2.68 1.68
N LEU A 5 -8.47 -1.99 2.06
CA LEU A 5 -7.37 -1.70 1.15
C LEU A 5 -6.61 -2.97 0.74
N THR A 6 -6.35 -3.88 1.68
CA THR A 6 -5.76 -5.19 1.37
C THR A 6 -6.65 -5.98 0.41
N GLN A 7 -7.97 -6.01 0.64
CA GLN A 7 -8.89 -6.70 -0.25
C GLN A 7 -8.94 -6.04 -1.63
N MET A 8 -9.05 -4.71 -1.71
CA MET A 8 -9.07 -3.97 -2.96
C MET A 8 -7.80 -4.19 -3.79
N ALA A 9 -6.63 -4.23 -3.15
CA ALA A 9 -5.38 -4.56 -3.82
C ALA A 9 -5.39 -5.98 -4.41
N ALA A 10 -5.93 -6.96 -3.68
CA ALA A 10 -6.07 -8.33 -4.15
C ALA A 10 -7.07 -8.45 -5.32
N ASP A 11 -8.19 -7.71 -5.25
CA ASP A 11 -9.21 -7.70 -6.29
C ASP A 11 -8.66 -7.09 -7.59
N LEU A 12 -7.94 -5.96 -7.50
CA LEU A 12 -7.31 -5.31 -8.66
C LEU A 12 -6.22 -6.17 -9.32
N ARG A 13 -5.58 -7.09 -8.59
CA ARG A 13 -4.65 -8.05 -9.20
C ARG A 13 -5.38 -9.11 -10.05
N ARG A 14 -6.64 -9.41 -9.72
CA ARG A 14 -7.46 -10.46 -10.36
C ARG A 14 -8.44 -9.92 -11.40
N ASP A 15 -8.76 -8.63 -11.33
CA ASP A 15 -9.67 -7.95 -12.23
C ASP A 15 -9.12 -7.90 -13.67
N SER A 16 -9.97 -8.14 -14.67
CA SER A 16 -9.53 -8.29 -16.07
C SER A 16 -8.98 -7.00 -16.67
N GLU A 17 -9.40 -5.82 -16.20
CA GLU A 17 -8.92 -4.53 -16.69
C GLU A 17 -7.58 -4.14 -16.08
N THR A 18 -7.34 -4.56 -14.83
CA THR A 18 -6.18 -4.12 -14.03
C THR A 18 -5.16 -5.22 -13.77
N THR A 19 -5.46 -6.49 -14.07
CA THR A 19 -4.56 -7.64 -13.84
C THR A 19 -3.21 -7.45 -14.52
N TYR A 20 -3.19 -6.91 -15.75
CA TYR A 20 -1.95 -6.75 -16.50
C TYR A 20 -0.95 -5.82 -15.80
N CYS A 21 -1.41 -4.68 -15.29
CA CYS A 21 -0.54 -3.69 -14.64
C CYS A 21 -0.29 -4.02 -13.16
N MET A 22 -1.24 -4.69 -12.52
CA MET A 22 -1.11 -5.13 -11.13
C MET A 22 -0.37 -6.47 -11.02
N ALA A 23 -0.04 -7.14 -12.13
CA ALA A 23 0.60 -8.46 -12.15
C ALA A 23 1.89 -8.52 -11.32
N HIS A 24 2.70 -7.46 -11.37
CA HIS A 24 3.96 -7.34 -10.66
C HIS A 24 3.83 -6.70 -9.28
N MET A 25 2.63 -6.31 -8.87
CA MET A 25 2.42 -5.75 -7.55
C MET A 25 2.56 -6.84 -6.48
N PRO A 26 3.32 -6.57 -5.40
CA PRO A 26 3.41 -7.49 -4.28
C PRO A 26 2.05 -7.65 -3.60
N GLU A 27 1.90 -8.71 -2.80
CA GLU A 27 0.73 -8.85 -1.96
C GLU A 27 0.73 -7.80 -0.85
N LEU A 28 -0.38 -7.06 -0.72
CA LEU A 28 -0.52 -6.02 0.30
C LEU A 28 -1.01 -6.61 1.63
N TYR A 29 -0.07 -6.97 2.49
CA TYR A 29 -0.37 -7.27 3.89
C TYR A 29 0.08 -6.14 4.79
N LEU A 30 -0.91 -5.47 5.39
CA LEU A 30 -0.67 -4.41 6.36
C LEU A 30 -0.83 -4.98 7.77
N ASP A 31 0.09 -4.71 8.68
CA ASP A 31 -0.07 -4.97 10.11
C ASP A 31 0.32 -3.73 10.89
N ILE A 32 -0.63 -3.11 11.59
CA ILE A 32 -0.42 -1.82 12.26
C ILE A 32 0.48 -1.93 13.49
N HIS A 33 0.68 -3.15 14.01
CA HIS A 33 1.59 -3.41 15.12
C HIS A 33 3.00 -3.74 14.61
N ASN A 34 3.20 -3.86 13.31
CA ASN A 34 4.50 -4.10 12.71
C ASN A 34 5.24 -2.76 12.56
N ALA A 35 6.50 -2.73 13.00
CA ALA A 35 7.34 -1.53 12.92
C ALA A 35 7.52 -1.00 11.49
N CYS A 36 7.45 -1.91 10.52
CA CYS A 36 7.62 -1.61 9.11
C CYS A 36 6.35 -1.18 8.39
N VAL A 37 5.22 -1.02 9.08
CA VAL A 37 3.95 -0.69 8.42
C VAL A 37 4.03 0.60 7.61
N MET A 38 4.74 1.61 8.12
CA MET A 38 4.92 2.89 7.42
C MET A 38 5.78 2.74 6.17
N TYR A 39 6.87 1.97 6.26
CA TYR A 39 7.72 1.67 5.12
C TYR A 39 6.97 0.86 4.05
N LYS A 40 6.21 -0.16 4.46
CA LYS A 40 5.39 -0.97 3.56
C LYS A 40 4.32 -0.14 2.85
N LEU A 41 3.61 0.73 3.59
CA LEU A 41 2.63 1.64 3.02
C LEU A 41 3.25 2.58 2.01
N TRP A 42 4.36 3.24 2.37
CA TRP A 42 5.04 4.17 1.50
C TRP A 42 5.54 3.49 0.22
N THR A 43 6.20 2.34 0.35
CA THR A 43 6.69 1.56 -0.79
C THR A 43 5.56 1.15 -1.71
N TYR A 44 4.44 0.65 -1.16
CA TYR A 44 3.29 0.26 -1.96
C TYR A 44 2.64 1.46 -2.65
N ILE A 45 2.54 2.62 -1.98
CA ILE A 45 2.06 3.87 -2.59
C ILE A 45 2.94 4.25 -3.78
N SER A 46 4.27 4.24 -3.62
CA SER A 46 5.20 4.55 -4.72
C SER A 46 5.06 3.58 -5.89
N LEU A 47 4.80 2.30 -5.63
CA LEU A 47 4.53 1.32 -6.69
C LEU A 47 3.22 1.63 -7.42
N VAL A 48 2.13 1.94 -6.70
CA VAL A 48 0.84 2.32 -7.29
C VAL A 48 0.97 3.60 -8.13
N GLU A 49 1.65 4.62 -7.61
CA GLU A 49 1.96 5.87 -8.34
C GLU A 49 2.80 5.60 -9.60
N GLY A 50 3.67 4.61 -9.55
CA GLY A 50 4.51 4.15 -10.66
C GLY A 50 3.74 3.46 -11.79
N LEU A 51 2.47 3.06 -11.59
CA LEU A 51 1.62 2.42 -12.60
C LEU A 51 1.17 3.35 -13.74
N ARG A 52 1.90 4.44 -13.99
CA ARG A 52 1.69 5.37 -15.12
C ARG A 52 1.82 4.69 -16.48
N GLN A 53 2.53 3.56 -16.56
CA GLN A 53 2.56 2.76 -17.77
C GLN A 53 1.19 2.09 -18.00
N ARG A 54 0.62 2.30 -19.20
CA ARG A 54 -0.56 1.59 -19.76
C ARG A 54 -1.95 2.02 -19.29
N ARG A 55 -2.16 3.28 -18.90
CA ARG A 55 -3.47 3.83 -18.49
C ARG A 55 -4.10 3.23 -17.21
N CYS A 56 -3.44 2.28 -16.54
CA CYS A 56 -3.96 1.65 -15.32
C CYS A 56 -4.11 2.60 -14.13
N ALA A 57 -3.17 3.53 -13.91
CA ALA A 57 -3.31 4.56 -12.88
C ALA A 57 -4.50 5.52 -13.10
N TYR A 58 -5.19 5.43 -14.24
CA TYR A 58 -6.38 6.23 -14.54
C TYR A 58 -7.68 5.48 -14.24
N THR A 59 -7.63 4.18 -13.95
CA THR A 59 -8.83 3.46 -13.52
C THR A 59 -9.27 3.98 -12.16
N LYS A 60 -10.58 4.11 -11.99
CA LYS A 60 -11.19 4.70 -10.79
C LYS A 60 -10.79 3.91 -9.53
N GLU A 61 -10.73 2.60 -9.63
CA GLU A 61 -10.46 1.72 -8.49
C GLU A 61 -8.99 1.73 -8.08
N VAL A 62 -8.04 1.83 -9.02
CA VAL A 62 -6.60 2.02 -8.69
C VAL A 62 -6.38 3.37 -8.00
N ARG A 63 -7.05 4.44 -8.45
CA ARG A 63 -6.98 5.76 -7.80
C ARG A 63 -7.59 5.76 -6.40
N LYS A 64 -8.69 5.04 -6.20
CA LYS A 64 -9.28 4.85 -4.87
C LYS A 64 -8.32 4.11 -3.94
N LEU A 65 -7.65 3.07 -4.44
CA LEU A 65 -6.63 2.36 -3.68
C LEU A 65 -5.49 3.31 -3.28
N GLU A 66 -4.92 4.06 -4.24
CA GLU A 66 -3.87 5.05 -3.97
C GLU A 66 -4.29 6.06 -2.90
N HIS A 67 -5.47 6.67 -3.07
CA HIS A 67 -5.99 7.66 -2.13
C HIS A 67 -6.20 7.06 -0.75
N GLY A 68 -6.79 5.86 -0.66
CA GLY A 68 -7.00 5.17 0.60
C GLY A 68 -5.69 4.81 1.31
N LEU A 69 -4.67 4.39 0.57
CA LEU A 69 -3.34 4.12 1.12
C LEU A 69 -2.70 5.39 1.68
N ARG A 70 -2.76 6.51 0.95
CA ARG A 70 -2.27 7.81 1.44
C ARG A 70 -3.00 8.27 2.70
N GLN A 71 -4.32 8.14 2.72
CA GLN A 71 -5.12 8.46 3.90
C GLN A 71 -4.72 7.60 5.09
N LEU A 72 -4.53 6.29 4.90
CA LEU A 72 -4.08 5.40 5.97
C LEU A 72 -2.67 5.77 6.45
N PHE A 73 -1.76 6.11 5.54
CA PHE A 73 -0.41 6.57 5.88
C PHE A 73 -0.45 7.83 6.76
N ILE A 74 -1.28 8.82 6.41
CA ILE A 74 -1.47 10.04 7.22
C ILE A 74 -2.06 9.69 8.58
N ILE A 75 -3.13 8.91 8.64
CA ILE A 75 -3.79 8.52 9.91
C ILE A 75 -2.81 7.81 10.83
N LEU A 76 -2.05 6.84 10.32
CA LEU A 76 -1.05 6.13 11.11
C LEU A 76 0.10 7.05 11.53
N GLY A 77 0.56 7.93 10.63
CA GLY A 77 1.55 8.95 10.95
C GLY A 77 1.11 9.86 12.10
N GLU A 78 -0.14 10.32 12.11
CA GLU A 78 -0.68 11.20 13.15
C GLU A 78 -0.98 10.46 14.45
N LYS A 79 -1.62 9.29 14.38
CA LYS A 79 -2.08 8.55 15.57
C LYS A 79 -0.96 7.77 16.24
N CYS A 80 0.05 7.35 15.49
CA CYS A 80 1.11 6.46 15.98
C CYS A 80 2.49 7.15 16.05
N HIS A 81 2.59 8.46 15.82
CA HIS A 81 3.82 9.25 15.87
C HIS A 81 4.66 9.05 17.15
N GLY A 82 4.00 8.80 18.27
CA GLY A 82 4.64 8.61 19.58
C GLY A 82 5.15 7.19 19.83
N ASP A 83 4.76 6.23 19.01
CA ASP A 83 4.99 4.81 19.25
C ASP A 83 6.36 4.36 18.69
N LEU A 84 7.11 3.60 19.47
CA LEU A 84 8.50 3.22 19.15
C LEU A 84 8.56 2.38 17.85
N VAL A 85 7.52 1.57 17.65
CA VAL A 85 7.27 0.76 16.46
C VAL A 85 7.29 1.62 15.20
N PHE A 86 6.86 2.88 15.25
CA PHE A 86 6.78 3.78 14.10
C PHE A 86 8.06 4.58 13.82
N LYS A 87 9.07 4.47 14.69
CA LYS A 87 10.36 5.18 14.56
C LYS A 87 11.50 4.30 14.04
N VAL A 88 11.29 3.00 13.94
CA VAL A 88 12.31 2.03 13.50
C VAL A 88 12.15 1.79 11.99
N PHE A 89 13.13 2.22 11.21
CA PHE A 89 13.10 2.19 9.75
C PHE A 89 13.95 1.08 9.11
N ASP A 90 14.59 0.21 9.89
CA ASP A 90 15.42 -0.88 9.34
C ASP A 90 14.57 -2.13 8.99
N CYS A 91 13.73 -1.96 7.97
CA CYS A 91 12.81 -2.99 7.51
C CYS A 91 13.46 -3.98 6.54
N ALA A 92 14.56 -3.59 5.90
CA ALA A 92 15.36 -4.49 5.07
C ALA A 92 16.00 -5.61 5.90
N ALA A 93 16.31 -5.35 7.18
CA ALA A 93 16.82 -6.37 8.10
C ALA A 93 15.75 -7.37 8.59
N LEU A 94 14.46 -7.01 8.50
CA LEU A 94 13.33 -7.76 9.09
C LEU A 94 12.54 -8.62 8.07
N GLU A 95 12.73 -8.42 6.76
CA GLU A 95 12.02 -9.17 5.70
C GLU A 95 12.77 -10.44 5.25
N ARG A 96 13.21 -11.28 6.19
CA ARG A 96 13.78 -12.62 5.89
C ARG A 96 12.71 -13.70 5.70
#